data_AF-A0A956Q9K4-F1
#
_entry.id   AF-A0A956Q9K4-F1
#
_cell.length_a   1.000
_cell.length_b   1.000
_cell.length_c   1.000
_cell.angle_alpha   90.00
_cell.angle_beta   90.00
_cell.angle_gamma   90.00
#
_symmetry.space_group_name_H-M   'P 1'
#
loop_
_entity.id
_entity.type
_entity.pdbx_description
1 polymer ?
#
loop_
_entity_poly.entity_id
_entity_poly.type
_entity_poly.pdbx_seq_one_letter_code
_entity_poly.pdbx_strand_id
1 'polypeptide(L)'
;MEPVNPEVGGIELEPGEQVMVVNPEKMELLAQRASGAGWIRIVGILAVVNSILIVVGADLQFIFGLGITTIVTAVAQAAEAGVIGSAIALGFTLIGCAGALFFASFAERGYAWAFVVAMVLYALDGALWLVFSDWIEVIAHSYAIYRMYLGLAADKELKSRFA
;
A
#
# COMPACT_ATOMS: atom_id res chain seq x y z
N MET A 1 25.99 15.77 -48.36
CA MET A 1 25.16 16.43 -47.32
C MET A 1 25.63 15.84 -46.02
N GLU A 2 26.24 16.67 -45.18
CA GLU A 2 26.69 16.27 -43.85
C GLU A 2 25.45 16.07 -42.95
N PRO A 3 25.34 14.99 -42.17
CA PRO A 3 24.19 14.77 -41.31
C PRO A 3 24.19 15.82 -40.21
N VAL A 4 23.20 16.71 -40.22
CA VAL A 4 22.96 17.69 -39.15
C VAL A 4 22.45 16.92 -37.93
N ASN A 5 23.22 16.93 -36.85
CA ASN A 5 22.78 16.31 -35.60
C ASN A 5 21.66 17.14 -34.96
N PRO A 6 20.64 16.49 -34.38
CA PRO A 6 19.56 17.20 -33.71
C PRO A 6 20.07 17.84 -32.39
N GLU A 7 19.90 19.15 -32.25
CA GLU A 7 20.16 19.85 -30.98
C GLU A 7 19.02 19.63 -29.99
N VAL A 8 19.37 19.23 -28.77
CA VAL A 8 18.42 19.15 -27.64
C VAL A 8 18.96 19.99 -26.49
N GLY A 9 18.31 21.12 -26.18
CA GLY A 9 18.74 22.00 -25.09
C GLY A 9 20.10 22.69 -25.29
N GLY A 10 20.55 22.86 -26.54
CA GLY A 10 21.83 23.47 -26.87
C GLY A 10 23.04 22.53 -26.76
N ILE A 11 22.81 21.22 -26.64
CA ILE A 11 23.85 20.19 -26.69
C ILE A 11 23.73 19.46 -28.02
N GLU A 12 24.81 19.47 -28.79
CA GLU A 12 24.94 18.69 -30.01
C GLU A 12 25.24 17.23 -29.64
N LEU A 13 24.40 16.30 -30.12
CA LEU A 13 24.49 14.89 -29.75
C LEU A 13 25.45 14.17 -30.68
N GLU A 14 26.37 13.35 -30.15
CA GLU A 14 27.17 12.47 -31.00
C GLU A 14 26.27 11.41 -31.68
N PRO A 15 26.61 10.92 -32.88
CA PRO A 15 25.85 9.86 -33.54
C PRO A 15 25.73 8.60 -32.66
N GLY A 16 24.53 8.35 -32.14
CA GLY A 16 24.23 7.22 -31.24
C GLY A 16 24.01 7.61 -29.77
N GLU A 17 24.23 8.87 -29.41
CA GLU A 17 23.94 9.40 -28.08
C GLU A 17 22.45 9.72 -27.92
N GLN A 18 21.82 9.17 -26.87
CA GLN A 18 20.43 9.44 -26.54
C GLN A 18 20.35 10.32 -25.30
N VAL A 19 19.76 11.50 -25.43
CA VAL A 19 19.43 12.34 -24.27
C VAL A 19 18.12 11.90 -23.67
N MET A 20 18.19 11.33 -22.47
CA MET A 20 17.02 11.20 -21.60
C MET A 20 16.66 12.59 -21.06
N VAL A 21 15.65 13.24 -21.66
CA VAL A 21 15.06 14.45 -21.09
C VAL A 21 14.24 14.05 -19.86
N VAL A 22 14.89 14.08 -18.69
CA VAL A 22 14.22 13.83 -17.42
C VAL A 22 13.44 15.07 -17.03
N ASN A 23 12.13 14.96 -16.96
CA ASN A 23 11.31 15.96 -16.28
C ASN A 23 11.35 15.67 -14.77
N PRO A 24 12.04 16.48 -13.95
CA PRO A 24 12.23 16.20 -12.53
C PRO A 24 10.90 16.16 -11.76
N GLU A 25 9.96 17.04 -12.13
CA GLU A 25 8.64 17.12 -11.52
C GLU A 25 7.81 15.86 -11.80
N LYS A 26 7.81 15.39 -13.06
CA LYS A 26 7.14 14.13 -13.42
C LYS A 26 7.72 12.95 -12.64
N MET A 27 9.04 12.92 -12.45
CA MET A 27 9.68 11.85 -11.71
C MET A 27 9.34 11.86 -10.22
N GLU A 28 9.27 13.04 -9.62
CA GLU A 28 8.87 13.20 -8.23
C GLU A 28 7.46 12.66 -8.00
N LEU A 29 6.50 13.03 -8.87
CA LEU A 29 5.13 12.55 -8.75
C LEU A 29 5.01 11.03 -8.98
N LEU A 30 5.79 10.45 -9.89
CA LEU A 30 5.86 9.00 -10.07
C LEU A 30 6.38 8.30 -8.80
N ALA A 31 7.41 8.86 -8.17
CA ALA A 31 7.95 8.35 -6.92
C ALA A 31 6.95 8.47 -5.76
N GLN A 32 6.21 9.58 -5.66
CA GLN A 32 5.17 9.76 -4.65
C GLN A 32 4.01 8.78 -4.84
N ARG A 33 3.55 8.56 -6.09
CA ARG A 33 2.55 7.52 -6.41
C ARG A 33 3.04 6.13 -5.99
N ALA A 34 4.26 5.78 -6.35
CA ALA A 34 4.86 4.50 -5.97
C ALA A 34 4.98 4.35 -4.45
N SER A 35 5.37 5.41 -3.74
CA SER A 35 5.42 5.41 -2.27
C SER A 35 4.05 5.12 -1.67
N GLY A 36 2.99 5.80 -2.10
CA GLY A 36 1.63 5.57 -1.60
C GLY A 36 1.12 4.16 -1.89
N ALA A 37 1.40 3.61 -3.07
CA ALA A 37 1.06 2.23 -3.39
C ALA A 37 1.89 1.22 -2.56
N GLY A 38 3.14 1.57 -2.25
CA GLY A 38 4.00 0.84 -1.32
C GLY A 38 3.41 0.74 0.08
N TRP A 39 2.67 1.75 0.53
CA TRP A 39 1.93 1.70 1.81
C TRP A 39 0.79 0.68 1.80
N ILE A 40 0.07 0.54 0.68
CA ILE A 40 -0.93 -0.52 0.52
C ILE A 40 -0.25 -1.90 0.68
N ARG A 41 0.87 -2.09 -0.01
CA ARG A 41 1.65 -3.34 0.04
C ARG A 41 2.15 -3.65 1.46
N ILE A 42 2.79 -2.70 2.13
CA ILE A 42 3.46 -2.96 3.40
C ILE A 42 2.47 -3.28 4.51
N VAL A 43 1.29 -2.63 4.53
CA VAL A 43 0.21 -2.94 5.46
C VAL A 43 -0.20 -4.41 5.37
N GLY A 44 -0.43 -4.92 4.15
CA GLY A 44 -0.77 -6.33 3.95
C GLY A 44 0.33 -7.29 4.41
N ILE A 45 1.59 -6.96 4.14
CA ILE A 45 2.75 -7.76 4.58
C ILE A 45 2.87 -7.77 6.11
N LEU A 46 2.77 -6.60 6.75
CA LEU A 46 2.86 -6.46 8.19
C LEU A 46 1.72 -7.19 8.91
N ALA A 47 0.52 -7.20 8.34
CA ALA A 47 -0.61 -7.98 8.85
C ALA A 47 -0.30 -9.50 8.90
N VAL A 48 0.31 -10.05 7.85
CA VAL A 48 0.73 -11.47 7.82
C VAL A 48 1.80 -11.74 8.86
N VAL A 49 2.81 -10.88 8.96
CA VAL A 49 3.86 -11.00 9.99
C VAL A 49 3.24 -11.01 11.39
N ASN A 50 2.31 -10.09 11.67
CA ASN A 50 1.62 -10.02 12.95
C ASN A 50 0.82 -11.31 13.24
N SER A 51 0.09 -11.82 12.25
CA SER A 51 -0.66 -13.07 12.40
C SER A 51 0.24 -14.29 12.63
N ILE A 52 1.44 -14.34 12.02
CA ILE A 52 2.41 -15.41 12.27
C ILE A 52 2.94 -15.33 13.71
N LEU A 53 3.29 -14.12 14.19
CA LEU A 53 3.78 -13.90 15.56
C LEU A 53 2.77 -14.40 16.61
N ILE A 54 1.48 -14.11 16.40
CA ILE A 54 0.39 -14.59 17.25
C ILE A 54 0.33 -16.12 17.24
N VAL A 55 0.43 -16.76 16.06
CA VAL A 55 0.35 -18.23 15.95
C VAL A 55 1.53 -18.94 16.62
N VAL A 56 2.74 -18.37 16.56
CA VAL A 56 3.93 -18.95 17.23
C VAL A 56 4.01 -18.63 18.72
N GLY A 57 3.04 -17.89 19.27
CA GLY A 57 3.00 -17.51 20.68
C GLY A 57 4.06 -16.48 21.07
N ALA A 58 4.53 -15.67 20.12
CA ALA A 58 5.41 -14.55 20.44
C ALA A 58 4.61 -13.43 21.12
N ASP A 59 5.11 -12.91 22.24
CA ASP A 59 4.49 -11.83 23.01
C ASP A 59 4.71 -10.44 22.37
N LEU A 60 4.87 -10.41 21.05
CA LEU A 60 5.13 -9.23 20.25
C LEU A 60 3.95 -9.00 19.32
N GLN A 61 3.24 -7.90 19.53
CA GLN A 61 2.20 -7.40 18.63
C GLN A 61 2.72 -6.16 17.91
N PHE A 62 2.75 -6.19 16.58
CA PHE A 62 3.12 -5.03 15.77
C PHE A 62 1.92 -4.10 15.55
N ILE A 63 2.21 -2.80 15.48
CA ILE A 63 1.27 -1.68 15.27
C ILE A 63 0.79 -1.68 13.80
N PHE A 64 0.18 -2.75 13.30
CA PHE A 64 -0.47 -2.88 11.98
C PHE A 64 -1.27 -4.19 11.92
N GLY A 65 -1.90 -4.58 13.04
CA GLY A 65 -2.81 -5.71 13.05
C GLY A 65 -4.07 -5.44 12.22
N LEU A 66 -4.56 -6.46 11.51
CA LEU A 66 -5.90 -6.38 10.91
C LEU A 66 -6.94 -6.50 12.02
N GLY A 67 -7.77 -5.47 12.20
CA GLY A 67 -8.84 -5.46 13.21
C GLY A 67 -9.80 -6.63 13.05
N ILE A 68 -10.10 -7.00 11.80
CA ILE A 68 -10.96 -8.16 11.51
C ILE A 68 -10.36 -9.48 11.99
N THR A 69 -9.04 -9.66 11.93
CA THR A 69 -8.36 -10.88 12.39
C THR A 69 -8.47 -11.01 13.91
N THR A 70 -8.41 -9.89 14.65
CA THR A 70 -8.63 -9.86 16.10
C THR A 70 -10.05 -10.29 16.47
N ILE A 71 -11.06 -9.80 15.73
CA ILE A 71 -12.46 -10.21 15.95
C ILE A 71 -12.63 -11.70 15.68
N VAL A 72 -12.11 -12.21 14.56
CA VAL A 72 -12.18 -13.65 14.22
C VAL A 72 -11.53 -14.50 15.31
N THR A 73 -10.38 -14.04 15.83
CA THR A 73 -9.68 -14.71 16.93
C THR A 73 -10.50 -14.72 18.21
N ALA A 74 -11.11 -13.59 18.59
CA ALA A 74 -11.95 -13.49 19.78
C ALA A 74 -13.20 -14.40 19.69
N VAL A 75 -13.86 -14.43 18.52
CA VAL A 75 -15.02 -15.31 18.27
C VAL A 75 -14.58 -16.78 18.30
N ALA A 76 -13.44 -17.12 17.70
CA ALA A 76 -12.89 -18.47 17.73
C ALA A 76 -12.59 -18.96 19.15
N GLN A 77 -12.01 -18.09 19.99
CA GLN A 77 -11.75 -18.39 21.39
C GLN A 77 -13.05 -18.60 22.17
N ALA A 78 -14.04 -17.72 21.97
CA ALA A 78 -15.36 -17.85 22.61
C ALA A 78 -16.11 -19.12 22.17
N ALA A 79 -15.88 -19.60 20.95
CA ALA A 79 -16.48 -20.82 20.42
C ALA A 79 -15.68 -22.10 20.75
N GLU A 80 -14.60 -22.01 21.56
CA GLU A 80 -13.66 -23.10 21.85
C GLU A 80 -13.10 -23.78 20.57
N ALA A 81 -13.01 -23.02 19.47
CA ALA A 81 -12.63 -23.55 18.16
C ALA A 81 -11.13 -23.92 18.05
N GLY A 82 -10.33 -23.59 19.07
CA GLY A 82 -8.93 -23.96 19.19
C GLY A 82 -8.13 -23.68 17.90
N VAL A 83 -7.42 -24.70 17.42
CA VAL A 83 -6.56 -24.63 16.22
C VAL A 83 -7.33 -24.24 14.95
N ILE A 84 -8.60 -24.67 14.82
CA ILE A 84 -9.43 -24.35 13.65
C ILE A 84 -9.68 -22.85 13.57
N GLY A 85 -9.94 -22.22 14.71
CA GLY A 85 -10.12 -20.77 14.82
C GLY A 85 -8.90 -19.98 14.35
N SER A 86 -7.72 -20.36 14.81
CA SER A 86 -6.45 -19.73 14.40
C SER A 86 -6.17 -19.91 12.90
N ALA A 87 -6.51 -21.07 12.34
CA ALA A 87 -6.35 -21.33 10.90
C ALA A 87 -7.28 -20.44 10.05
N ILE A 88 -8.53 -20.24 10.49
CA ILE A 88 -9.48 -19.34 9.83
C ILE A 88 -8.96 -17.89 9.87
N ALA A 89 -8.53 -17.43 11.05
CA ALA A 89 -7.98 -16.08 11.22
C ALA A 89 -6.78 -15.82 10.30
N LEU A 90 -5.83 -16.78 10.24
CA LEU A 90 -4.70 -16.71 9.32
C LEU A 90 -5.15 -16.69 7.85
N GLY A 91 -6.16 -17.47 7.48
CA GLY A 91 -6.75 -17.47 6.14
C GLY A 91 -7.28 -16.09 5.72
N PHE A 92 -8.02 -15.42 6.60
CA PHE A 92 -8.49 -14.05 6.36
C PHE A 92 -7.32 -13.06 6.18
N THR A 93 -6.30 -13.16 7.03
CA THR A 93 -5.10 -12.33 6.91
C THR A 93 -4.38 -12.52 5.58
N LEU A 94 -4.24 -13.76 5.10
CA LEU A 94 -3.62 -14.06 3.81
C LEU A 94 -4.43 -13.50 2.64
N ILE A 95 -5.76 -13.60 2.70
CA ILE A 95 -6.66 -12.99 1.70
C ILE A 95 -6.52 -11.47 1.70
N GLY A 96 -6.50 -10.84 2.88
CA GLY A 96 -6.29 -9.40 3.04
C GLY A 96 -4.95 -8.96 2.43
N CYS A 97 -3.86 -9.68 2.71
CA CYS A 97 -2.54 -9.42 2.14
C CYS A 97 -2.51 -9.59 0.62
N ALA A 98 -3.09 -10.66 0.08
CA ALA A 98 -3.21 -10.86 -1.35
C ALA A 98 -4.00 -9.71 -2.03
N GLY A 99 -5.10 -9.28 -1.41
CA GLY A 99 -5.87 -8.11 -1.85
C GLY A 99 -5.04 -6.82 -1.83
N ALA A 100 -4.29 -6.58 -0.77
CA ALA A 100 -3.40 -5.43 -0.65
C ALA A 100 -2.31 -5.42 -1.74
N LEU A 101 -1.68 -6.57 -2.00
CA LEU A 101 -0.69 -6.71 -3.09
C LEU A 101 -1.31 -6.45 -4.47
N PHE A 102 -2.52 -6.98 -4.69
CA PHE A 102 -3.28 -6.74 -5.91
C PHE A 102 -3.58 -5.25 -6.11
N PHE A 103 -4.16 -4.58 -5.12
CA PHE A 103 -4.45 -3.14 -5.22
C PHE A 103 -3.19 -2.30 -5.34
N ALA A 104 -2.11 -2.63 -4.63
CA ALA A 104 -0.82 -1.95 -4.77
C ALA A 104 -0.29 -2.02 -6.21
N SER A 105 -0.39 -3.18 -6.87
CA SER A 105 0.06 -3.33 -8.26
C SER A 105 -0.72 -2.45 -9.24
N PHE A 106 -2.04 -2.34 -9.06
CA PHE A 106 -2.87 -1.45 -9.87
C PHE A 106 -2.62 0.03 -9.53
N ALA A 107 -2.44 0.37 -8.26
CA ALA A 107 -2.11 1.72 -7.81
C ALA A 107 -0.78 2.21 -8.41
N GLU A 108 0.27 1.39 -8.42
CA GLU A 108 1.58 1.71 -9.03
C GLU A 108 1.48 2.01 -10.53
N ARG A 109 0.56 1.34 -11.23
CA ARG A 109 0.27 1.52 -12.66
C ARG A 109 -0.64 2.72 -12.95
N GLY A 110 -1.07 3.46 -11.92
CA GLY A 110 -1.91 4.64 -12.06
C GLY A 110 -3.40 4.36 -12.15
N TYR A 111 -3.87 3.22 -11.65
CA TYR A 111 -5.31 2.97 -11.52
C TYR A 111 -5.83 3.57 -10.21
N ALA A 112 -6.32 4.81 -10.27
CA ALA A 112 -6.79 5.57 -9.11
C ALA A 112 -7.86 4.85 -8.26
N TRP A 113 -8.71 4.03 -8.88
CA TRP A 113 -9.73 3.25 -8.16
C TRP A 113 -9.11 2.29 -7.13
N ALA A 114 -7.91 1.77 -7.40
CA ALA A 114 -7.24 0.83 -6.50
C ALA A 114 -6.83 1.49 -5.18
N PHE A 115 -6.38 2.75 -5.23
CA PHE A 115 -6.15 3.55 -4.03
C PHE A 115 -7.43 3.76 -3.23
N VAL A 116 -8.53 4.14 -3.90
CA VAL A 116 -9.80 4.42 -3.23
C VAL A 116 -10.34 3.17 -2.53
N VAL A 117 -10.38 2.04 -3.24
CA VAL A 117 -10.87 0.78 -2.67
C VAL A 117 -9.99 0.33 -1.50
N ALA A 118 -8.66 0.36 -1.64
CA ALA A 118 -7.75 0.00 -0.57
C ALA A 118 -7.92 0.89 0.68
N MET A 119 -8.01 2.22 0.50
CA MET A 119 -8.22 3.15 1.60
C MET A 119 -9.56 2.93 2.30
N VAL A 120 -10.64 2.66 1.56
CA VAL A 120 -11.96 2.39 2.16
C VAL A 120 -11.93 1.10 2.96
N LEU A 121 -11.41 0.01 2.40
CA LEU A 121 -11.31 -1.27 3.11
C LEU A 121 -10.45 -1.13 4.37
N TYR A 122 -9.34 -0.43 4.27
CA TYR A 122 -8.43 -0.23 5.40
C TYR A 122 -8.98 0.75 6.45
N ALA A 123 -9.77 1.74 6.05
CA ALA A 123 -10.50 2.60 6.97
C ALA A 123 -11.60 1.84 7.73
N LEU A 124 -12.32 0.95 7.05
CA LEU A 124 -13.33 0.09 7.68
C LEU A 124 -12.68 -0.84 8.71
N ASP A 125 -11.53 -1.43 8.38
CA ASP A 125 -10.75 -2.24 9.33
C ASP A 125 -10.24 -1.39 10.51
N GLY A 126 -9.69 -0.20 10.21
CA GLY A 126 -9.26 0.78 11.20
C GLY A 126 -10.36 1.21 12.18
N ALA A 127 -11.60 1.35 11.70
CA ALA A 127 -12.75 1.71 12.51
C ALA A 127 -13.11 0.64 13.55
N LEU A 128 -12.74 -0.63 13.33
CA LEU A 128 -12.95 -1.69 14.32
C LEU A 128 -12.14 -1.45 15.59
N TRP A 129 -10.96 -0.84 15.49
CA TRP A 129 -10.11 -0.52 16.64
C TRP A 129 -10.71 0.54 17.56
N LEU A 130 -11.64 1.37 17.07
CA LEU A 130 -12.42 2.29 17.92
C LEU A 130 -13.29 1.52 18.93
N VAL A 131 -13.83 0.37 18.54
CA VAL A 131 -14.63 -0.50 19.43
C VAL A 131 -13.75 -1.06 20.55
N PHE A 132 -12.50 -1.38 20.25
CA PHE A 132 -11.50 -1.87 21.20
C PHE A 132 -10.79 -0.74 21.97
N SER A 133 -11.08 0.52 21.67
CA SER A 133 -10.39 1.70 22.22
C SER A 133 -8.86 1.65 22.06
N ASP A 134 -8.37 0.97 21.01
CA ASP A 134 -6.94 0.90 20.70
C ASP A 134 -6.53 2.12 19.86
N TRP A 135 -6.16 3.20 20.54
CA TRP A 135 -5.79 4.45 19.90
C TRP A 135 -4.49 4.37 19.12
N ILE A 136 -3.59 3.44 19.45
CA ILE A 136 -2.32 3.26 18.73
C ILE A 136 -2.61 2.70 17.34
N GLU A 137 -3.45 1.66 17.25
CA GLU A 137 -3.87 1.10 15.97
C GLU A 137 -4.68 2.11 15.15
N VAL A 138 -5.58 2.88 15.77
CA VAL A 138 -6.35 3.93 15.08
C VAL A 138 -5.43 4.98 14.43
N ILE A 139 -4.39 5.43 15.15
CA ILE A 139 -3.42 6.40 14.63
C ILE A 139 -2.60 5.76 13.49
N ALA A 140 -2.14 4.52 13.66
CA ALA A 140 -1.38 3.80 12.64
C ALA A 140 -2.17 3.63 11.34
N HIS A 141 -3.45 3.24 11.44
CA HIS A 141 -4.36 3.12 10.31
C HIS A 141 -4.56 4.47 9.62
N SER A 142 -4.82 5.53 10.40
CA SER A 142 -5.01 6.88 9.88
C SER A 142 -3.76 7.38 9.15
N TYR A 143 -2.57 7.11 9.68
CA TYR A 143 -1.31 7.47 9.04
C TYR A 143 -1.10 6.71 7.72
N ALA A 144 -1.35 5.40 7.68
CA ALA A 144 -1.21 4.64 6.45
C ALA A 144 -2.20 5.14 5.37
N ILE A 145 -3.45 5.43 5.75
CA ILE A 145 -4.45 6.04 4.85
C ILE A 145 -3.95 7.38 4.32
N TYR A 146 -3.40 8.24 5.18
CA TYR A 146 -2.82 9.51 4.74
C TYR A 146 -1.70 9.30 3.70
N ARG A 147 -0.81 8.33 3.92
CA ARG A 147 0.25 8.00 2.95
C ARG A 147 -0.31 7.46 1.63
N MET A 148 -1.37 6.66 1.66
CA MET A 148 -2.07 6.21 0.45
C MET A 148 -2.74 7.39 -0.29
N TYR A 149 -3.33 8.33 0.45
CA TYR A 149 -3.93 9.53 -0.10
C TYR A 149 -2.91 10.40 -0.85
N LEU A 150 -1.70 10.59 -0.30
CA LEU A 150 -0.62 11.30 -1.01
C LEU A 150 -0.27 10.62 -2.35
N GLY A 151 -0.28 9.28 -2.40
CA GLY A 151 -0.09 8.56 -3.66
C GLY A 151 -1.22 8.77 -4.67
N LEU A 152 -2.47 8.79 -4.21
CA LEU A 152 -3.63 9.09 -5.05
C LEU A 152 -3.59 10.54 -5.57
N ALA A 153 -3.21 11.50 -4.73
CA ALA A 153 -3.06 12.90 -5.13
C ALA A 153 -1.99 13.04 -6.22
N ALA A 154 -0.83 12.39 -6.04
CA ALA A 154 0.23 12.36 -7.05
C ALA A 154 -0.22 11.71 -8.38
N ASP A 155 -1.02 10.64 -8.35
CA ASP A 155 -1.57 10.03 -9.56
C ASP A 155 -2.52 10.96 -10.32
N LYS A 156 -3.37 11.70 -9.60
CA LYS A 156 -4.27 12.70 -10.20
C LYS A 156 -3.47 13.83 -10.84
N GLU A 157 -2.43 14.31 -10.16
CA GLU A 157 -1.57 15.37 -10.67
C GLU A 157 -0.80 14.96 -11.93
N LEU A 158 -0.25 13.73 -11.94
CA LEU A 158 0.40 13.16 -13.11
C LEU A 158 -0.51 13.15 -14.34
N LYS A 159 -1.77 12.76 -14.15
CA LYS A 159 -2.76 12.74 -15.23
C LYS A 159 -3.17 14.14 -15.67
N SER A 160 -3.24 15.10 -14.74
CA SER A 160 -3.58 16.47 -15.09
C SER A 160 -2.49 17.19 -15.86
N ARG A 161 -1.21 16.88 -15.62
CA ARG A 161 -0.07 17.60 -16.20
C ARG A 161 0.59 16.90 -17.39
N PHE A 162 0.49 15.57 -17.48
CA PHE A 162 1.30 14.78 -18.41
C PHE A 162 0.55 13.70 -19.19
N ALA A 163 -0.78 13.61 -19.07
CA ALA A 163 -1.64 12.71 -19.85
C ALA A 163 -2.57 13.51 -20.76
#